data_AF-A0A2F0AKG5-F1
#
_entry.id   AF-A0A2F0AKG5-F1
#
_cell.length_a   1.000
_cell.length_b   1.000
_cell.length_c   1.000
_cell.angle_alpha   90.00
_cell.angle_beta   90.00
_cell.angle_gamma   90.00
#
_symmetry.space_group_name_H-M   'P 1'
#
loop_
_entity.id
_entity.type
_entity.pdbx_description
1 polymer ?
#
loop_
_entity_poly.entity_id
_entity_poly.type
_entity_poly.pdbx_seq_one_letter_code
_entity_poly.pdbx_strand_id
1 'polypeptide(L)'
;MIIMGLDPGTTGGISIVETQQNKLPQIIFAKKMPIVSLYGKKIVDTKKLHESLNNFKIDISIIEKVHAMPRQGVTSSFQFGRSFGALETLAYLLSQRVDYVAPAVWKKYLGVGASKKDSLDMARLKFGDNEIWNKITNDGIAEASLLVLYWVSKFKN
;
A
#
# COMPACT_ATOMS: atom_id res chain seq x y z
N MET A 1 16.64 5.00 4.46
CA MET A 1 16.00 3.95 3.64
C MET A 1 14.69 4.48 3.13
N ILE A 2 14.39 4.20 1.87
CA ILE A 2 13.14 4.54 1.19
C ILE A 2 12.35 3.24 1.01
N ILE A 3 11.18 3.17 1.63
CA ILE A 3 10.36 1.95 1.67
C ILE A 3 8.99 2.26 1.07
N MET A 4 8.56 1.45 0.11
CA MET A 4 7.25 1.55 -0.53
C MET A 4 6.28 0.54 0.07
N GLY A 5 5.09 0.99 0.47
CA GLY A 5 3.97 0.14 0.87
C GLY A 5 2.91 0.07 -0.22
N LEU A 6 2.36 -1.12 -0.43
CA LEU A 6 1.38 -1.40 -1.48
C LEU A 6 0.17 -2.14 -0.90
N ASP A 7 -0.99 -1.47 -0.93
CA ASP A 7 -2.31 -2.11 -0.84
C ASP A 7 -2.80 -2.38 -2.27
N PRO A 8 -2.82 -3.65 -2.73
CA PRO A 8 -3.06 -3.99 -4.12
C PRO A 8 -4.55 -3.98 -4.53
N GLY A 9 -5.46 -3.61 -3.62
CA GLY A 9 -6.88 -3.47 -3.95
C GLY A 9 -7.14 -2.37 -4.99
N THR A 10 -8.24 -2.49 -5.76
CA THR A 10 -8.63 -1.43 -6.72
C THR A 10 -8.98 -0.09 -6.06
N THR A 11 -9.29 -0.11 -4.76
CA THR A 11 -9.48 1.09 -3.91
C THR A 11 -8.30 1.31 -2.96
N GLY A 12 -7.23 0.54 -3.14
CA GLY A 12 -6.03 0.59 -2.32
C GLY A 12 -5.19 1.83 -2.60
N GLY A 13 -3.97 1.80 -2.11
CA GLY A 13 -3.04 2.91 -2.19
C GLY A 13 -1.59 2.50 -2.19
N ILE A 14 -0.76 3.48 -2.47
CA ILE A 14 0.70 3.40 -2.45
C ILE A 14 1.19 4.49 -1.51
N SER A 15 2.17 4.16 -0.70
CA SER A 15 2.87 5.10 0.18
C SER A 15 4.37 4.85 0.07
N ILE A 16 5.17 5.90 0.03
CA ILE A 16 6.62 5.81 0.18
C ILE A 16 6.99 6.55 1.46
N VAL A 17 7.68 5.82 2.33
CA VAL A 17 8.12 6.31 3.63
C VAL A 17 9.64 6.34 3.64
N GLU A 18 10.19 7.50 3.96
CA GLU A 18 11.60 7.64 4.30
C GLU A 18 11.80 7.36 5.78
N THR A 19 12.77 6.52 6.10
CA THR A 19 13.20 6.25 7.47
C THR A 19 14.71 6.48 7.62
N GLN A 20 15.07 7.23 8.68
CA GLN A 20 16.44 7.48 9.10
C GLN A 20 16.66 6.90 10.50
N GLN A 21 17.91 6.76 10.94
CA GLN A 21 18.18 6.37 12.33
C GLN A 21 17.70 7.48 13.27
N ASN A 22 17.10 7.11 14.40
CA ASN A 22 16.63 8.02 15.45
C ASN A 22 15.65 9.12 15.03
N LYS A 23 14.98 8.97 13.86
CA LYS A 23 13.91 9.85 13.41
C LYS A 23 12.63 9.06 13.15
N LEU A 24 11.50 9.72 13.37
CA LEU A 24 10.20 9.15 13.01
C LEU A 24 10.12 8.94 11.48
N PRO A 25 9.50 7.82 11.03
CA PRO A 25 9.28 7.60 9.60
C PRO A 25 8.40 8.72 9.00
N GLN A 26 8.78 9.22 7.84
CA GLN A 26 8.07 10.31 7.15
C GLN A 26 7.55 9.85 5.80
N ILE A 27 6.27 10.15 5.51
CA ILE A 27 5.69 9.89 4.20
C ILE A 27 6.20 10.95 3.22
N ILE A 28 6.94 10.53 2.20
CA ILE A 28 7.48 11.41 1.15
C ILE A 28 6.66 11.36 -0.14
N PHE A 29 5.82 10.33 -0.30
CA PHE A 29 4.89 10.19 -1.40
C PHE A 29 3.70 9.34 -0.98
N ALA A 30 2.51 9.72 -1.42
CA ALA A 30 1.31 8.95 -1.20
C ALA A 30 0.35 9.14 -2.37
N LYS A 31 -0.22 8.04 -2.87
CA LYS A 31 -1.15 8.09 -4.00
C LYS A 31 -2.19 6.99 -3.90
N LYS A 32 -3.42 7.30 -4.25
CA LYS A 32 -4.45 6.29 -4.48
C LYS A 32 -4.09 5.48 -5.71
N MET A 33 -4.58 4.25 -5.78
CA MET A 33 -4.46 3.44 -6.97
C MET A 33 -5.06 4.17 -8.18
N PRO A 34 -4.29 4.51 -9.23
CA PRO A 34 -4.84 5.08 -10.44
C PRO A 34 -5.53 3.96 -11.23
N ILE A 35 -6.81 4.16 -11.50
CA ILE A 35 -7.65 3.18 -12.19
C ILE A 35 -8.15 3.80 -13.50
N VAL A 36 -8.03 3.04 -14.58
CA VAL A 36 -8.70 3.31 -15.86
C VAL A 36 -9.87 2.35 -16.04
N SER A 37 -10.93 2.81 -16.71
CA SER A 37 -12.08 1.98 -17.08
C SER A 37 -11.97 1.63 -18.56
N LEU A 38 -11.85 0.35 -18.87
CA LEU A 38 -11.77 -0.16 -20.24
C LEU A 38 -12.78 -1.30 -20.40
N TYR A 39 -13.69 -1.19 -21.38
CA TYR A 39 -14.76 -2.17 -21.62
C TYR A 39 -15.58 -2.52 -20.35
N GLY A 40 -15.85 -1.53 -19.50
CA GLY A 40 -16.56 -1.71 -18.24
C GLY A 40 -15.76 -2.44 -17.15
N LYS A 41 -14.45 -2.62 -17.32
CA LYS A 41 -13.54 -3.21 -16.31
C LYS A 41 -12.56 -2.16 -15.79
N LYS A 42 -12.35 -2.19 -14.47
CA LYS A 42 -11.35 -1.36 -13.79
C LYS A 42 -9.98 -2.01 -13.91
N ILE A 43 -9.01 -1.28 -14.43
CA ILE A 43 -7.63 -1.73 -14.61
C ILE A 43 -6.71 -0.73 -13.93
N VAL A 44 -5.70 -1.22 -13.22
CA VAL A 44 -4.64 -0.37 -12.65
C VAL A 44 -3.82 0.24 -13.79
N ASP A 45 -3.67 1.57 -13.78
CA ASP A 45 -2.82 2.30 -14.70
C ASP A 45 -1.36 2.22 -14.24
N THR A 46 -0.70 1.11 -14.60
CA THR A 46 0.69 0.84 -14.23
C THR A 46 1.67 1.84 -14.84
N LYS A 47 1.38 2.37 -16.03
CA LYS A 47 2.22 3.38 -16.67
C LYS A 47 2.26 4.66 -15.82
N LYS A 48 1.09 5.16 -15.41
CA LYS A 48 0.98 6.35 -14.56
C LYS A 48 1.61 6.13 -13.18
N LEU A 49 1.54 4.91 -12.65
CA LEU A 49 2.26 4.55 -11.43
C LEU A 49 3.77 4.59 -11.64
N HIS A 50 4.28 3.92 -12.67
CA HIS A 50 5.71 3.91 -12.99
C HIS A 50 6.26 5.33 -13.15
N GLU A 51 5.59 6.20 -13.92
CA GLU A 51 5.98 7.61 -14.09
C GLU A 51 5.95 8.40 -12.78
N SER A 52 5.05 8.06 -11.84
CA SER A 52 5.02 8.72 -10.52
C SER A 52 6.10 8.21 -9.58
N LEU A 53 6.62 6.99 -9.80
CA LEU A 53 7.45 6.26 -8.86
C LEU A 53 8.93 6.12 -9.30
N ASN A 54 9.22 6.27 -10.60
CA ASN A 54 10.54 6.01 -11.18
C ASN A 54 11.67 6.92 -10.64
N ASN A 55 11.33 8.08 -10.07
CA ASN A 55 12.30 9.01 -9.50
C ASN A 55 12.74 8.62 -8.07
N PHE A 56 12.06 7.65 -7.44
CA PHE A 56 12.42 7.18 -6.12
C PHE A 56 13.37 5.98 -6.21
N LYS A 57 14.49 6.04 -5.48
CA LYS A 57 15.37 4.89 -5.28
C LYS A 57 14.80 4.03 -4.15
N ILE A 58 13.87 3.14 -4.47
CA ILE A 58 13.16 2.33 -3.47
C ILE A 58 14.07 1.18 -3.03
N ASP A 59 14.42 1.14 -1.75
CA ASP A 59 15.22 0.05 -1.20
C ASP A 59 14.35 -1.21 -1.08
N ILE A 60 13.13 -1.05 -0.56
CA ILE A 60 12.25 -2.17 -0.22
C ILE A 60 10.80 -1.84 -0.56
N SER A 61 10.09 -2.78 -1.18
CA SER A 61 8.63 -2.72 -1.35
C SER A 61 7.94 -3.76 -0.46
N ILE A 62 6.90 -3.36 0.25
CA ILE A 62 6.08 -4.22 1.10
C ILE A 62 4.70 -4.34 0.46
N ILE A 63 4.33 -5.55 0.07
CA ILE A 63 3.04 -5.86 -0.53
C ILE A 63 2.17 -6.55 0.51
N GLU A 64 0.92 -6.11 0.65
CA GLU A 64 -0.04 -6.83 1.47
C GLU A 64 -0.32 -8.22 0.86
N LYS A 65 -0.13 -9.28 1.65
CA LYS A 65 -0.32 -10.68 1.22
C LYS A 65 -1.78 -11.08 1.25
N VAL A 66 -2.50 -10.66 0.21
CA VAL A 66 -3.92 -10.92 -0.02
C VAL A 66 -4.13 -12.12 -0.95
N HIS A 67 -5.28 -12.77 -0.83
CA HIS A 67 -5.63 -13.96 -1.62
C HIS A 67 -7.08 -13.85 -2.11
N ALA A 68 -7.42 -14.59 -3.16
CA ALA A 68 -8.81 -14.73 -3.59
C ALA A 68 -9.63 -15.39 -2.47
N MET A 69 -10.77 -14.79 -2.14
CA MET A 69 -11.64 -15.29 -1.07
C MET A 69 -12.60 -16.36 -1.64
N PRO A 70 -12.91 -17.43 -0.87
CA PRO A 70 -13.94 -18.38 -1.26
C PRO A 70 -15.26 -17.67 -1.58
N ARG A 71 -15.97 -18.12 -2.62
CA ARG A 71 -17.25 -17.56 -3.09
C ARG A 71 -17.17 -16.16 -3.73
N GLN A 72 -15.98 -15.62 -4.00
CA GLN A 72 -15.86 -14.47 -4.90
C GLN A 72 -16.24 -14.85 -6.33
N GLY A 73 -16.85 -13.90 -7.06
CA GLY A 73 -17.16 -14.10 -8.48
C GLY A 73 -15.87 -14.29 -9.29
N VAL A 74 -15.86 -15.25 -10.20
CA VAL A 74 -14.68 -15.60 -11.02
C VAL A 74 -14.10 -14.38 -11.77
N THR A 75 -14.97 -13.50 -12.27
CA THR A 75 -14.54 -12.26 -12.94
C THR A 75 -13.85 -11.30 -11.97
N SER A 76 -14.39 -11.10 -10.76
CA SER A 76 -13.75 -10.24 -9.76
C SER A 76 -12.40 -10.79 -9.29
N SER A 77 -12.30 -12.10 -9.08
CA SER A 77 -11.04 -12.72 -8.67
C SER A 77 -9.97 -12.62 -9.75
N PHE A 78 -10.33 -12.77 -11.03
CA PHE A 78 -9.40 -12.55 -12.14
C PHE A 78 -8.94 -11.08 -12.22
N GLN A 79 -9.86 -10.12 -12.11
CA GLN A 79 -9.50 -8.70 -12.14
C GLN A 79 -8.62 -8.27 -10.97
N PHE A 80 -8.87 -8.86 -9.80
CA PHE A 80 -8.03 -8.69 -8.64
C PHE A 80 -6.63 -9.27 -8.88
N GLY A 81 -6.52 -10.51 -9.36
CA GLY A 81 -5.23 -11.13 -9.70
C GLY A 81 -4.44 -10.33 -10.75
N ARG A 82 -5.13 -9.80 -11.76
CA ARG A 82 -4.54 -8.89 -12.76
C ARG A 82 -3.96 -7.62 -12.11
N SER A 83 -4.70 -7.01 -11.20
CA SER A 83 -4.26 -5.79 -10.49
C SER A 83 -3.09 -6.07 -9.55
N PHE A 84 -3.17 -7.18 -8.80
CA PHE A 84 -2.11 -7.64 -7.91
C PHE A 84 -0.81 -7.90 -8.68
N GLY A 85 -0.84 -8.74 -9.72
CA GLY A 85 0.35 -9.08 -10.50
C GLY A 85 0.99 -7.87 -11.20
N ALA A 86 0.17 -6.90 -11.60
CA ALA A 86 0.64 -5.64 -12.17
C ALA A 86 1.44 -4.80 -11.15
N LEU A 87 0.97 -4.70 -9.91
CA LEU A 87 1.66 -3.99 -8.84
C LEU A 87 2.87 -4.75 -8.31
N GLU A 88 2.76 -6.07 -8.21
CA GLU A 88 3.85 -6.97 -7.84
C GLU A 88 5.01 -6.82 -8.82
N THR A 89 4.74 -6.86 -10.12
CA THR A 89 5.76 -6.63 -11.16
C THR A 89 6.41 -5.24 -11.00
N LEU A 90 5.60 -4.20 -10.77
CA LEU A 90 6.11 -2.85 -10.58
C LEU A 90 7.02 -2.75 -9.35
N ALA A 91 6.67 -3.41 -8.25
CA ALA A 91 7.48 -3.48 -7.05
C ALA A 91 8.84 -4.14 -7.34
N TYR A 92 8.84 -5.29 -8.02
CA TYR A 92 10.08 -5.99 -8.39
C TYR A 92 10.98 -5.18 -9.33
N LEU A 93 10.40 -4.36 -10.22
CA LEU A 93 11.16 -3.54 -11.14
C LEU A 93 11.75 -2.27 -10.48
N LEU A 94 11.04 -1.70 -9.51
CA LEU A 94 11.42 -0.41 -8.91
C LEU A 94 12.21 -0.53 -7.61
N SER A 95 12.23 -1.71 -6.96
CA SER A 95 12.86 -1.89 -5.66
C SER A 95 13.91 -2.98 -5.62
N GLN A 96 14.87 -2.84 -4.70
CA GLN A 96 15.95 -3.82 -4.55
C GLN A 96 15.46 -5.12 -3.88
N ARG A 97 14.41 -5.03 -3.06
CA ARG A 97 13.80 -6.17 -2.36
C ARG A 97 12.30 -6.00 -2.25
N VAL A 98 11.57 -7.11 -2.36
CA VAL A 98 10.12 -7.17 -2.15
C VAL A 98 9.81 -8.15 -1.03
N ASP A 99 9.02 -7.71 -0.05
CA ASP A 99 8.52 -8.53 1.05
C ASP A 99 6.98 -8.54 1.05
N TYR A 100 6.40 -9.64 1.54
CA TYR A 100 4.94 -9.80 1.66
C TYR A 100 4.54 -9.89 3.13
N VAL A 101 3.50 -9.16 3.51
CA VAL A 101 2.99 -9.15 4.89
C VAL A 101 1.49 -9.37 4.90
N ALA A 102 1.03 -10.37 5.65
CA ALA A 102 -0.39 -10.71 5.72
C ALA A 102 -1.20 -9.66 6.51
N PRO A 103 -2.43 -9.32 6.07
CA PRO A 103 -3.31 -8.34 6.72
C PRO A 103 -3.48 -8.58 8.22
N ALA A 104 -3.78 -9.83 8.59
CA ALA A 104 -4.04 -10.23 9.97
C ALA A 104 -2.84 -9.99 10.90
N VAL A 105 -1.61 -10.02 10.37
CA VAL A 105 -0.39 -9.88 11.17
C VAL A 105 -0.13 -8.42 11.49
N TRP A 106 -0.10 -7.56 10.47
CA TRP A 106 0.22 -6.14 10.66
C TRP A 106 -0.92 -5.38 11.35
N LYS A 107 -2.18 -5.68 11.01
CA LYS A 107 -3.36 -5.05 11.65
C LYS A 107 -3.40 -5.38 13.14
N LYS A 108 -3.17 -6.65 13.50
CA LYS A 108 -3.10 -7.07 14.91
C LYS A 108 -1.94 -6.38 15.65
N TYR A 109 -0.77 -6.29 15.05
CA TYR A 109 0.39 -5.64 15.67
C TYR A 109 0.15 -4.16 15.95
N LEU A 110 -0.51 -3.45 15.02
CA LEU A 110 -0.78 -2.01 15.15
C LEU A 110 -2.09 -1.70 15.87
N GLY A 111 -2.91 -2.70 16.23
CA GLY A 111 -4.22 -2.48 16.84
C GLY A 111 -5.23 -1.82 15.89
N VAL A 112 -5.11 -2.07 14.58
CA VAL A 112 -6.00 -1.53 13.55
C VAL A 112 -7.21 -2.45 13.40
N GLY A 113 -8.40 -1.88 13.53
CA GLY A 113 -9.66 -2.61 13.35
C GLY A 113 -9.99 -2.88 11.88
N ALA A 114 -11.23 -3.31 11.64
CA ALA A 114 -11.71 -3.67 10.30
C ALA A 114 -12.27 -2.47 9.53
N SER A 115 -12.47 -1.32 10.18
CA SER A 115 -13.13 -0.17 9.55
C SER A 115 -12.11 0.67 8.77
N LYS A 116 -12.56 1.28 7.66
CA LYS A 116 -11.77 2.26 6.89
C LYS A 116 -11.28 3.42 7.77
N LYS A 117 -12.10 3.83 8.74
CA LYS A 117 -11.81 4.92 9.65
C LYS A 117 -10.70 4.55 10.62
N ASP A 118 -10.63 3.30 11.07
CA ASP A 118 -9.60 2.82 12.00
C ASP A 118 -8.20 2.97 11.38
N SER A 119 -8.07 2.60 10.10
CA SER A 119 -6.81 2.76 9.35
C SER A 119 -6.41 4.24 9.24
N LEU A 120 -7.35 5.13 8.95
CA LEU A 120 -7.09 6.57 8.82
C LEU A 120 -6.69 7.22 10.16
N ASP A 121 -7.42 6.92 11.23
CA ASP A 121 -7.16 7.47 12.55
C ASP A 121 -5.83 6.93 13.10
N MET A 122 -5.51 5.64 12.87
CA MET A 122 -4.21 5.09 13.21
C MET A 122 -3.07 5.75 12.40
N ALA A 123 -3.25 5.98 11.11
CA ALA A 123 -2.25 6.67 10.30
C ALA A 123 -2.03 8.11 10.80
N ARG A 124 -3.09 8.84 11.17
CA ARG A 124 -2.99 10.17 11.80
C ARG A 124 -2.18 10.12 13.09
N LEU A 125 -2.41 9.12 13.95
CA LEU A 125 -1.65 8.96 15.19
C LEU A 125 -0.17 8.66 14.96
N LYS A 126 0.17 7.92 13.90
CA LYS A 126 1.56 7.46 13.66
C LYS A 126 2.39 8.40 12.80
N PHE A 127 1.77 9.08 11.85
CA PHE A 127 2.44 9.95 10.88
C PHE A 127 2.14 11.44 11.10
N GLY A 128 1.32 11.77 12.11
CA GLY A 128 0.90 13.13 12.38
C GLY A 128 -0.33 13.55 11.57
N ASP A 129 -0.81 14.76 11.83
CA ASP A 129 -1.98 15.30 11.16
C ASP A 129 -1.65 15.70 9.72
N ASN A 130 -2.46 15.21 8.79
CA ASN A 130 -2.31 15.45 7.36
C ASN A 130 -3.70 15.38 6.72
N GLU A 131 -4.00 16.31 5.83
CA GLU A 131 -5.30 16.40 5.14
C GLU A 131 -5.67 15.11 4.38
N ILE A 132 -4.67 14.31 3.99
CA ILE A 132 -4.87 13.03 3.33
C ILE A 132 -5.68 12.05 4.17
N TRP A 133 -5.66 12.17 5.50
CA TRP A 133 -6.42 11.33 6.44
C TRP A 133 -7.89 11.76 6.59
N ASN A 134 -8.23 12.98 6.16
CA ASN A 134 -9.59 13.53 6.34
C ASN A 134 -10.59 12.94 5.33
N LYS A 135 -10.10 12.35 4.23
CA LYS A 135 -10.95 11.77 3.20
C LYS A 135 -11.08 10.26 3.40
N ILE A 136 -12.28 9.79 3.75
CA ILE A 136 -12.56 8.36 4.03
C ILE A 136 -12.08 7.40 2.93
N THR A 137 -12.17 7.85 1.68
CA THR A 137 -11.74 7.06 0.51
C THR A 137 -10.23 6.89 0.39
N ASN A 138 -9.41 7.53 1.23
CA ASN A 138 -7.96 7.40 1.25
C ASN A 138 -7.50 6.29 2.21
N ASP A 139 -8.41 5.43 2.67
CA ASP A 139 -8.11 4.31 3.55
C ASP A 139 -6.99 3.42 3.00
N GLY A 140 -6.97 3.12 1.70
CA GLY A 140 -5.88 2.34 1.10
C GLY A 140 -4.49 2.99 1.18
N ILE A 141 -4.41 4.33 1.21
CA ILE A 141 -3.15 5.03 1.45
C ILE A 141 -2.72 4.86 2.91
N ALA A 142 -3.67 4.94 3.83
CA ALA A 142 -3.41 4.74 5.25
C ALA A 142 -2.94 3.30 5.51
N GLU A 143 -3.61 2.29 4.93
CA GLU A 143 -3.20 0.89 5.04
C GLU A 143 -1.80 0.66 4.45
N ALA A 144 -1.51 1.19 3.26
CA ALA A 144 -0.17 1.12 2.66
C ALA A 144 0.91 1.76 3.56
N SER A 145 0.62 2.91 4.18
CA SER A 145 1.57 3.59 5.07
C SER A 145 1.81 2.81 6.36
N LEU A 146 0.74 2.29 6.97
CA LEU A 146 0.81 1.48 8.20
C LEU A 146 1.50 0.14 7.95
N LEU A 147 1.36 -0.44 6.77
CA LEU A 147 2.09 -1.64 6.35
C LEU A 147 3.61 -1.42 6.38
N VAL A 148 4.08 -0.27 5.86
CA VAL A 148 5.50 0.10 5.94
C VAL A 148 5.93 0.31 7.39
N LEU A 149 5.12 1.00 8.19
CA LEU A 149 5.43 1.24 9.60
C LEU A 149 5.59 -0.06 10.39
N TYR A 150 4.71 -1.03 10.15
CA TYR A 150 4.81 -2.37 10.73
C TYR A 150 6.16 -3.01 10.36
N TRP A 151 6.52 -2.99 9.07
CA TRP A 151 7.76 -3.60 8.60
C TRP A 151 8.98 -2.94 9.25
N VAL A 152 9.03 -1.60 9.27
CA VAL A 152 10.12 -0.84 9.92
C VAL A 152 10.23 -1.20 11.40
N SER A 153 9.10 -1.33 12.10
CA SER A 153 9.07 -1.64 13.53
C SER A 153 9.59 -3.05 13.86
N LYS A 154 9.47 -3.99 12.91
CA LYS A 154 9.79 -5.41 13.14
C LYS A 154 11.14 -5.85 12.60
N PHE A 155 11.59 -5.26 11.49
CA PHE A 155 12.74 -5.75 10.73
C PHE A 155 13.94 -4.80 10.71
N LYS A 156 13.85 -3.65 11.38
CA LYS A 156 14.96 -2.69 11.54
C LYS A 156 15.70 -2.82 12.89
N ASN A 157 15.31 -3.80 13.71
CA ASN A 157 16.03 -4.18 14.93
C ASN A 157 17.08 -5.26 14.62
#